data_AF-A0A1S8IV03-F1
#
_entry.id   AF-A0A1S8IV03-F1
#
_cell.length_a   1.000
_cell.length_b   1.000
_cell.length_c   1.000
_cell.angle_alpha   90.00
_cell.angle_beta   90.00
_cell.angle_gamma   90.00
#
_symmetry.space_group_name_H-M   'P 1'
#
loop_
_entity.id
_entity.type
_entity.pdbx_description
1 polymer ?
#
loop_
_entity_poly.entity_id
_entity_poly.type
_entity_poly.pdbx_seq_one_letter_code
_entity_poly.pdbx_strand_id
1 'polypeptide(L)' 'VSTRKVSKIVEELCGKSVSKSFVSSLTEQLDPMVNEWQNRSLSGTNYPYLMTDVLYIKVREDHECFLKAAILRSG' A
#
# COMPACT_ATOMS: atom_id res chain seq x y z
N VAL A 1 7.54 -2.36 3.44
CA VAL A 1 9.03 -2.35 3.38
C VAL A 1 9.47 -0.94 3.04
N SER A 2 10.44 -0.35 3.73
CA SER A 2 10.88 1.02 3.41
C SER A 2 11.62 1.05 2.07
N THR A 3 11.49 2.13 1.30
CA THR A 3 12.20 2.31 0.02
C THR A 3 13.71 2.11 0.14
N ARG A 4 14.31 2.47 1.29
CA ARG A 4 15.73 2.20 1.60
C ARG A 4 16.04 0.71 1.72
N LYS A 5 15.16 -0.08 2.33
CA LYS A 5 15.33 -1.53 2.47
C LYS A 5 15.14 -2.23 1.12
N VAL A 6 14.22 -1.74 0.28
CA VAL A 6 14.07 -2.20 -1.11
C VAL A 6 15.34 -1.91 -1.91
N SER A 7 15.88 -0.69 -1.87
CA SER A 7 17.14 -0.36 -2.55
C SER A 7 18.28 -1.28 -2.14
N LYS A 8 18.44 -1.57 -0.84
CA LYS A 8 19.48 -2.48 -0.35
C LYS A 8 19.31 -3.92 -0.86
N ILE A 9 18.08 -4.43 -0.87
CA ILE A 9 17.80 -5.78 -1.38
C ILE A 9 18.06 -5.85 -2.89
N VAL A 10 17.70 -4.83 -3.66
CA VAL A 10 17.94 -4.81 -5.11
C VAL A 10 19.42 -4.60 -5.43
N GLU A 11 20.17 -3.87 -4.61
CA GLU A 11 21.64 -3.80 -4.71
C GLU A 11 22.30 -5.17 -4.45
N GLU A 12 21.85 -5.90 -3.42
CA GLU A 12 22.36 -7.24 -3.10
C GLU A 12 21.99 -8.29 -4.17
N LEU A 13 20.80 -8.21 -4.75
CA LEU A 13 20.32 -9.18 -5.75
C LEU A 13 20.77 -8.88 -7.19
N CYS A 14 20.87 -7.60 -7.56
CA CYS A 14 21.10 -7.18 -8.95
C CYS A 14 22.41 -6.41 -9.16
N GLY A 15 23.20 -6.13 -8.11
CA GLY A 15 24.48 -5.43 -8.20
C GLY A 15 24.41 -3.98 -8.68
N LYS A 16 23.20 -3.41 -8.80
CA LYS A 16 22.94 -2.04 -9.27
C LYS A 16 22.23 -1.24 -8.19
N SER A 17 22.72 -0.02 -7.94
CA SER A 17 22.06 0.91 -7.03
C SER A 17 20.75 1.42 -7.61
N VAL A 18 19.69 1.30 -6.82
CA VAL A 18 18.35 1.71 -7.22
C VAL A 18 17.93 2.92 -6.41
N SER A 19 17.68 4.03 -7.09
CA SER A 19 17.29 5.28 -6.44
C SER A 19 15.92 5.16 -5.77
N LYS A 20 15.69 5.97 -4.73
CA LYS A 20 14.37 6.05 -4.07
C LYS A 20 13.26 6.46 -5.04
N SER A 21 13.57 7.34 -6.00
CA SER A 21 12.62 7.78 -7.02
C SER A 21 12.24 6.66 -7.99
N PHE A 22 13.19 5.78 -8.34
CA PHE A 22 12.89 4.61 -9.17
C PHE A 22 11.92 3.65 -8.46
N VAL A 23 12.15 3.35 -7.18
CA VAL A 23 11.23 2.51 -6.38
C VAL A 23 9.85 3.16 -6.27
N SER A 24 9.77 4.48 -6.09
CA SER A 24 8.49 5.22 -6.09
C SER A 24 7.75 5.07 -7.41
N SER A 25 8.42 5.37 -8.53
CA SER A 25 7.81 5.29 -9.87
C SER A 25 7.36 3.88 -10.24
N LEU A 26 8.04 2.85 -9.73
CA LEU A 26 7.64 1.47 -9.91
C LEU A 26 6.41 1.13 -9.05
N THR A 27 6.33 1.69 -7.84
CA THR A 27 5.17 1.51 -6.96
C THR A 27 3.93 2.20 -7.55
N GLU A 28 4.09 3.38 -8.16
CA GLU A 28 3.02 4.11 -8.85
C GLU A 28 2.41 3.30 -10.01
N GLN A 29 3.18 2.41 -10.66
CA GLN A 29 2.64 1.51 -11.69
C GLN A 29 1.65 0.47 -11.15
N LEU A 30 1.63 0.23 -9.83
CA LEU A 30 0.67 -0.66 -9.20
C LEU A 30 -0.66 0.05 -8.89
N ASP A 31 -0.70 1.38 -8.93
CA ASP A 31 -1.90 2.16 -8.60
C ASP A 31 -3.13 1.76 -9.43
N PRO A 32 -3.04 1.48 -10.75
CA PRO A 32 -4.19 0.99 -11.52
C PRO A 32 -4.72 -0.35 -10.99
N MET A 33 -3.84 -1.29 -10.63
CA MET A 33 -4.22 -2.59 -10.10
C MET A 33 -4.86 -2.47 -8.70
N VAL A 34 -4.32 -1.59 -7.86
CA VAL A 34 -4.88 -1.29 -6.53
C VAL A 34 -6.27 -0.68 -6.66
N ASN A 35 -6.45 0.27 -7.58
CA ASN A 35 -7.74 0.89 -7.85
C ASN A 35 -8.78 -0.12 -8.38
N GLU A 36 -8.38 -1.00 -9.30
CA GLU A 36 -9.26 -2.06 -9.79
C GLU A 36 -9.66 -3.02 -8.66
N TRP A 37 -8.69 -3.46 -7.85
CA TRP A 37 -8.95 -4.32 -6.70
C TRP A 37 -9.89 -3.66 -5.69
N GLN A 38 -9.70 -2.36 -5.40
CA GLN A 38 -10.52 -1.61 -4.46
C GLN A 38 -11.98 -1.42 -4.94
N ASN A 39 -12.18 -1.28 -6.25
CA ASN A 39 -13.51 -1.04 -6.85
C ASN A 39 -14.17 -2.31 -7.40
N ARG A 40 -13.58 -3.49 -7.17
CA ARG A 40 -14.14 -4.76 -7.63
C ARG A 40 -15.54 -4.99 -7.05
N SER A 41 -16.41 -5.59 -7.86
CA SER A 41 -17.75 -5.96 -7.40
C SER A 41 -17.66 -7.06 -6.33
N LEU A 42 -18.35 -6.87 -5.22
CA LEU A 42 -18.54 -7.88 -4.19
C LEU A 42 -19.86 -8.66 -4.39
N SER A 43 -20.61 -8.33 -5.45
CA SER A 43 -21.88 -8.96 -5.78
C SER A 43 -21.70 -10.44 -6.15
N GLY A 44 -22.66 -11.28 -5.78
CA GLY A 44 -22.66 -12.71 -6.12
C GLY A 44 -21.92 -13.60 -5.13
N THR A 45 -21.20 -13.03 -4.16
CA THR A 45 -20.64 -13.78 -3.02
C THR A 45 -21.48 -13.51 -1.78
N ASN A 46 -21.91 -14.57 -1.09
CA ASN A 46 -22.59 -14.43 0.19
C ASN A 46 -21.55 -14.41 1.31
N TYR A 47 -21.50 -13.31 2.05
CA TYR A 47 -20.58 -13.13 3.17
C TYR A 47 -21.37 -13.32 4.48
N PRO A 48 -21.41 -14.53 5.06
CA PRO A 48 -22.20 -14.79 6.27
C PRO A 48 -21.68 -14.00 7.48
N TYR A 49 -20.40 -13.63 7.46
CA TYR A 49 -19.76 -12.81 8.47
C TYR A 49 -18.84 -11.80 7.79
N LEU A 50 -18.73 -10.61 8.39
CA LEU A 50 -17.82 -9.56 7.95
C LEU A 50 -17.06 -9.06 9.18
N MET A 51 -15.74 -9.16 9.14
CA MET A 51 -14.86 -8.59 10.14
C MET A 51 -14.37 -7.22 9.67
N THR A 52 -14.29 -6.27 10.60
CA THR A 52 -13.78 -4.94 10.33
C THR A 52 -12.74 -4.58 11.37
N ASP A 53 -11.54 -4.22 10.91
CA ASP A 53 -10.44 -3.76 11.75
C ASP A 53 -10.16 -2.29 11.49
N VAL A 54 -9.82 -1.55 12.55
CA VAL A 54 -9.44 -0.15 12.48
C VAL A 54 -7.99 0.01 12.92
N LEU A 55 -7.16 0.54 12.03
CA LEU A 55 -5.77 0.87 12.29
C LEU A 55 -5.58 2.39 12.28
N TYR A 56 -5.09 2.95 13.37
CA TYR A 56 -4.70 4.36 13.41
C TYR A 56 -3.27 4.53 12.90
N ILE A 57 -3.11 5.26 11.81
CA ILE A 57 -1.83 5.55 11.18
C ILE A 57 -1.51 7.04 11.28
N LYS A 58 -0.25 7.36 11.59
CA LYS A 58 0.23 8.73 11.59
C LYS A 58 0.62 9.11 10.16
N VAL A 59 -0.13 10.05 9.57
CA VAL A 59 0.05 10.52 8.18
C VAL A 59 0.46 11.98 8.21
N ARG A 60 1.31 12.37 7.26
CA ARG A 60 1.70 13.77 7.07
C ARG A 60 0.97 14.34 5.86
N GLU A 61 0.16 15.37 6.08
CA GLU A 61 -0.58 16.11 5.06
C GLU A 61 -0.40 17.60 5.32
N ASP A 62 -0.23 18.40 4.25
CA ASP A 62 -0.03 19.86 4.33
C ASP A 62 1.02 20.28 5.38
N HIS A 63 2.10 19.49 5.44
CA HIS A 63 3.22 19.61 6.38
C HIS A 63 2.95 19.27 7.85
N GLU A 64 1.70 19.06 8.24
CA GLU A 64 1.26 18.67 9.58
C GLU A 64 1.07 17.15 9.71
N CYS A 65 1.26 16.61 10.90
CA CYS A 65 1.11 15.17 11.16
C CYS A 65 -0.19 14.88 11.93
N PHE A 66 -1.06 14.09 11.33
CA PHE A 66 -2.35 13.70 11.89
C PHE A 66 -2.44 12.19 12.12
N LEU A 67 -3.26 11.77 13.08
CA LEU A 67 -3.70 10.38 13.18
C LEU A 67 -4.93 10.18 12.30
N LYS A 68 -4.86 9.23 11.37
CA LYS A 68 -5.97 8.84 10.50
C LYS A 68 -6.36 7.39 10.74
N ALA A 69 -7.65 7.10 10.65
CA ALA A 69 -8.16 5.74 10.74
C ALA A 69 -8.18 5.09 9.35
N ALA A 70 -7.47 3.98 9.21
CA ALA A 70 -7.57 3.07 8.07
C ALA A 70 -8.47 1.90 8.46
N ILE A 71 -9.50 1.64 7.66
CA ILE A 71 -10.50 0.60 7.93
C ILE A 71 -10.26 -0.57 6.96
N LEU A 72 -10.05 -1.75 7.50
CA LEU A 72 -9.89 -3.00 6.75
C LEU A 72 -11.14 -3.85 6.92
N ARG A 73 -11.62 -4.45 5.84
CA ARG A 73 -12.80 -5.32 5.84
C ARG A 73 -12.45 -6.67 5.22
N SER A 74 -12.79 -7.75 5.90
CA SER A 74 -12.60 -9.12 5.43
C SER A 74 -13.87 -9.92 5.69
N GLY A 75 -14.36 -10.61 4.67
CA GLY A 75 -15.54 -11.47 4.71
C GLY A 75 -15.36 -12.63 3.76
#